data_AF-A0A924V068-F1
#
_entry.id   AF-A0A924V068-F1
#
_cell.length_a   1.000
_cell.length_b   1.000
_cell.length_c   1.000
_cell.angle_alpha   90.00
_cell.angle_beta   90.00
_cell.angle_gamma   90.00
#
_symmetry.space_group_name_H-M   'P 1'
#
loop_
_entity.id
_entity.type
_entity.pdbx_description
1 polymer ?
#
loop_
_entity_poly.entity_id
_entity_poly.type
_entity_poly.pdbx_seq_one_letter_code
_entity_poly.pdbx_strand_id
1 'polypeptide(L)' 'MEYYNYLKSLHLIFVITWFAGLFYIVRLFVYQIEAAQKPSPEKEILRKQYKIMTYRLWYIITWPSAV' A
#
# COMPACT_ATOMS: atom_id res chain seq x y z
N MET A 1 -23.42 -24.01 -9.65
CA MET A 1 -22.13 -23.92 -10.39
C MET A 1 -21.74 -22.48 -10.71
N GLU A 2 -22.67 -21.60 -11.12
CA GLU A 2 -22.32 -20.20 -11.42
C GLU A 2 -21.86 -19.38 -10.20
N TYR A 3 -22.56 -19.48 -9.06
CA TYR A 3 -22.24 -18.72 -7.84
C TYR A 3 -20.83 -19.01 -7.30
N TYR A 4 -20.36 -20.25 -7.44
CA TYR A 4 -19.01 -20.66 -7.05
C TYR A 4 -17.92 -19.94 -7.87
N ASN A 5 -18.14 -19.80 -9.18
CA ASN A 5 -17.20 -19.11 -10.06
C ASN A 5 -17.16 -17.61 -9.78
N TYR A 6 -18.31 -16.98 -9.51
CA TYR A 6 -18.36 -15.58 -9.08
C TYR A 6 -17.62 -15.35 -7.77
N LEU A 7 -17.88 -16.16 -6.73
CA LEU A 7 -17.15 -16.08 -5.46
C LEU A 7 -15.64 -16.31 -5.63
N LYS A 8 -15.24 -17.27 -6.46
CA LYS A 8 -13.83 -17.54 -6.77
C LYS A 8 -13.15 -16.38 -7.48
N SER A 9 -13.82 -15.73 -8.44
CA SER A 9 -13.31 -14.55 -9.12
C SER A 9 -13.16 -13.35 -8.18
N LEU A 10 -14.15 -13.12 -7.31
CA LEU A 10 -14.09 -12.06 -6.32
C LEU A 10 -12.94 -12.29 -5.34
N HIS A 11 -12.83 -13.48 -4.77
CA HIS A 11 -11.71 -13.84 -3.89
C HIS A 11 -10.34 -13.63 -4.56
N LEU A 12 -10.20 -14.02 -5.83
CA LEU A 12 -8.96 -13.82 -6.57
C LEU A 12 -8.63 -12.32 -6.76
N ILE A 13 -9.63 -11.48 -7.07
CA ILE A 13 -9.44 -10.03 -7.20
C ILE A 13 -8.96 -9.44 -5.87
N PHE A 14 -9.62 -9.77 -4.76
CA PHE A 14 -9.25 -9.29 -3.41
C PHE A 14 -7.82 -9.71 -3.04
N VAL A 15 -7.45 -10.97 -3.29
CA VAL A 15 -6.10 -11.46 -3.03
C VAL A 15 -5.06 -10.71 -3.86
N ILE A 16 -5.31 -10.49 -5.17
CA ILE A 16 -4.37 -9.77 -6.04
C ILE A 16 -4.23 -8.30 -5.62
N THR A 17 -5.31 -7.60 -5.30
CA THR A 17 -5.25 -6.20 -4.87
C THR A 17 -4.56 -6.06 -3.51
N TRP A 18 -4.78 -7.00 -2.61
CA TRP A 18 -4.09 -7.06 -1.33
C TRP A 18 -2.58 -7.30 -1.50
N PHE A 19 -2.18 -8.28 -2.31
CA PHE A 19 -0.77 -8.54 -2.63
C PHE A 19 -0.10 -7.33 -3.27
N ALA A 20 -0.77 -6.62 -4.18
CA ALA A 20 -0.25 -5.39 -4.78
C ALA A 20 0.02 -4.30 -3.72
N GLY A 21 -0.89 -4.15 -2.74
CA GLY A 21 -0.70 -3.24 -1.60
C GLY A 21 0.51 -3.61 -0.74
N LEU A 22 0.74 -4.91 -0.50
CA LEU A 22 1.87 -5.41 0.27
C LEU A 22 3.22 -5.17 -0.44
N PHE A 23 3.31 -5.37 -1.75
CA PHE A 23 4.54 -5.02 -2.47
C PHE A 23 4.79 -3.52 -2.52
N TYR A 24 3.74 -2.70 -2.64
CA TYR A 24 3.88 -1.25 -2.68
C TYR A 24 4.34 -0.65 -1.35
N ILE A 25 3.87 -1.18 -0.20
CA ILE A 25 4.27 -0.65 1.11
C ILE A 25 5.76 -0.83 1.38
N VAL A 26 6.34 -1.98 0.99
CA VAL A 26 7.78 -2.26 1.12
C VAL A 26 8.59 -1.21 0.35
N ARG A 27 8.19 -0.90 -0.89
CA ARG A 27 8.83 0.13 -1.71
C ARG A 27 8.77 1.51 -1.05
N LEU A 28 7.63 1.85 -0.46
CA LEU A 28 7.44 3.13 0.22
C LEU A 28 8.32 3.26 1.47
N PHE A 29 8.55 2.16 2.20
CA PHE A 29 9.50 2.12 3.32
C PHE A 29 10.94 2.40 2.89
N VAL A 30 11.38 1.86 1.74
CA VAL A 30 12.72 2.14 1.20
C VAL A 30 12.90 3.63 0.93
N TYR A 31 11.93 4.27 0.25
CA TYR A 31 11.97 5.71 -0.01
C TYR A 31 11.94 6.56 1.28
N GLN A 32 11.25 6.09 2.32
CA GLN A 32 11.23 6.76 3.61
C GLN A 32 12.60 6.70 4.30
N ILE A 33 13.35 5.60 4.17
CA ILE A 33 14.71 5.46 4.69
C ILE A 33 15.69 6.33 3.90
N GLU A 34 15.61 6.33 2.56
CA GLU A 34 16.45 7.18 1.70
C GLU A 34 16.23 8.68 2.00
N ALA A 35 14.97 9.10 2.14
CA ALA A 35 14.65 10.48 2.49
C ALA A 35 15.09 10.86 3.92
N ALA A 36 15.21 9.89 4.83
CA ALA A 36 15.72 10.14 6.18
C ALA A 36 17.23 10.42 6.21
N GLN A 37 17.97 10.03 5.18
CA GLN A 37 19.41 10.29 5.03
C GLN A 37 19.72 11.65 4.40
N LYS A 38 18.72 12.35 3.85
CA LYS A 38 18.91 13.69 3.26
C LYS A 38 19.07 14.79 4.33
N PRO A 39 19.82 15.87 4.03
CA PRO A 39 19.96 17.02 4.91
C PRO A 39 18.64 17.79 5.10
N SER A 40 18.54 18.49 6.24
CA SER A 40 17.42 19.41 6.53
C SER A 40 17.46 20.59 5.55
N PRO A 41 16.31 21.09 5.02
CA PRO A 41 14.91 20.90 5.45
C PRO A 41 14.08 19.88 4.63
N GLU A 42 14.64 19.32 3.56
CA GLU A 42 13.89 18.42 2.65
C GLU A 42 13.39 17.14 3.35
N LYS A 43 14.16 16.65 4.33
CA LYS A 43 13.82 15.48 5.15
C LYS A 43 12.45 15.58 5.84
N GLU A 44 12.12 16.73 6.40
CA GLU A 44 10.87 16.92 7.15
C GLU A 44 9.65 16.93 6.24
N ILE A 45 9.78 17.61 5.09
CA ILE A 45 8.73 17.72 4.07
C ILE A 45 8.45 16.34 3.46
N LEU A 46 9.50 15.63 3.03
CA LEU A 46 9.39 14.30 2.44
C LEU A 46 8.82 13.29 3.42
N ARG A 47 9.26 13.31 4.68
CA ARG A 47 8.74 12.39 5.72
C ARG A 47 7.25 12.61 5.99
N LYS A 48 6.78 13.87 5.99
CA LYS A 48 5.35 14.18 6.15
C LYS A 48 4.53 13.70 4.95
N GLN A 49 5.05 13.87 3.72
CA GLN A 49 4.41 13.38 2.50
C GLN A 49 4.33 11.85 2.46
N TYR A 50 5.44 11.15 2.72
CA TYR A 50 5.45 9.68 2.71
C TYR A 50 4.51 9.09 3.76
N LYS A 51 4.39 9.69 4.95
CA LYS A 51 3.42 9.26 5.98
C LYS A 51 1.97 9.32 5.46
N ILE A 52 1.61 10.36 4.71
CA ILE A 52 0.27 10.49 4.11
C ILE A 52 0.08 9.46 3.00
N MET A 53 1.09 9.24 2.16
CA MET A 53 1.05 8.23 1.09
C MET A 53 0.89 6.82 1.66
N THR A 54 1.61 6.46 2.73
CA THR A 54 1.51 5.15 3.39
C THR A 54 0.13 4.97 4.00
N TYR A 55 -0.39 6.02 4.65
CA TYR A 55 -1.73 5.98 5.25
C TYR A 55 -2.82 5.78 4.18
N ARG A 56 -2.77 6.52 3.08
CA ARG A 56 -3.72 6.38 1.97
C ARG A 56 -3.64 4.99 1.34
N LEU A 57 -2.43 4.49 1.08
CA LEU A 57 -2.25 3.14 0.55
C LEU A 57 -2.87 2.09 1.47
N TRP A 58 -2.56 2.16 2.77
CA TRP A 58 -3.01 1.17 3.75
C TRP A 58 -4.53 1.15 3.91
N TYR A 59 -5.15 2.33 4.08
CA TYR A 59 -6.58 2.42 4.36
C TYR A 59 -7.47 2.35 3.11
N ILE A 60 -6.98 2.75 1.93
CA ILE A 60 -7.77 2.75 0.69
C ILE A 60 -7.60 1.44 -0.09
N ILE A 61 -6.41 0.83 -0.06
CA ILE A 61 -6.11 -0.35 -0.88
C ILE A 61 -5.99 -1.59 0.00
N THR A 62 -5.07 -1.60 0.96
CA THR A 62 -4.69 -2.83 1.68
C THR A 62 -5.77 -3.30 2.65
N TRP A 63 -6.40 -2.39 3.40
CA TRP A 63 -7.44 -2.71 4.38
C TRP A 63 -8.74 -3.23 3.75
N PRO A 64 -9.38 -2.55 2.78
CA PRO A 64 -10.60 -3.06 2.17
C PRO A 64 -10.37 -4.27 1.26
N SER A 65 -9.13 -4.52 0.81
CA SER A 65 -8.82 -5.74 0.04
C SER A 65 -8.54 -6.95 0.94
N ALA A 66 -8.30 -6.75 2.25
CA ALA A 66 -8.07 -7.82 3.21
C ALA A 66 -9.36 -8.36 3.85
N VAL A 67 -10.44 -7.57 3.80
CA VAL A 67 -11.76 -7.84 4.38
C VAL A 67 -12.72 -8.25 3.29
#